data_AF-A0A1H1RQD2-F1
#
_entry.id   AF-A0A1H1RQD2-F1
#
_cell.length_a   1.000
_cell.length_b   1.000
_cell.length_c   1.000
_cell.angle_alpha   90.00
_cell.angle_beta   90.00
_cell.angle_gamma   90.00
#
_symmetry.space_group_name_H-M   'P 1'
#
loop_
_entity.id
_entity.type
_entity.pdbx_description
1 polymer ?
#
loop_
_entity_poly.entity_id
_entity_poly.type
_entity_poly.pdbx_seq_one_letter_code
_entity_poly.pdbx_strand_id
1 'polypeptide(L)'
;MSTPESLPRTAVPAGIVDPVASARAELKAALAAIEVKGNIPRRVEKASARAAVKARVFADRNPVAAIAATVGIAAAVGGAVWAIARAIAR
;
A
#
# COMPACT_ATOMS: atom_id res chain seq x y z
N MET A 1 31.61 18.34 -18.26
CA MET A 1 30.14 18.49 -18.31
C MET A 1 29.56 17.51 -17.31
N SER A 2 29.29 17.96 -16.09
CA SER A 2 28.73 17.17 -15.00
C SER A 2 27.23 16.97 -15.26
N THR A 3 26.84 15.73 -15.57
CA THR A 3 25.44 15.32 -15.67
C THR A 3 24.74 15.64 -14.35
N PRO A 4 23.68 16.45 -14.32
CA PRO A 4 22.95 16.67 -13.08
C PRO A 4 22.33 15.34 -12.69
N GLU A 5 22.75 14.89 -11.51
CA GLU A 5 22.21 13.78 -10.75
C GLU A 5 20.68 13.71 -10.89
N SER A 6 20.16 12.53 -11.24
CA SER A 6 18.73 12.32 -11.50
C SER A 6 17.92 12.61 -10.24
N LEU A 7 17.44 13.85 -10.11
CA LEU A 7 16.60 14.24 -8.99
C LEU A 7 15.31 13.41 -8.98
N PRO A 8 14.82 12.98 -7.80
CA PRO A 8 13.53 12.31 -7.68
C PRO A 8 12.43 13.21 -8.26
N ARG A 9 11.44 12.62 -8.96
CA ARG A 9 10.31 13.39 -9.53
C ARG A 9 9.45 14.12 -8.49
N THR A 10 9.64 13.79 -7.21
CA THR A 10 9.00 14.41 -6.05
C THR A 10 9.80 15.58 -5.47
N ALA A 11 10.97 15.90 -6.04
CA ALA A 11 11.83 16.99 -5.59
C ALA A 11 11.70 18.21 -6.51
N VAL A 12 11.78 19.40 -5.91
CA VAL A 12 11.80 20.66 -6.64
C VAL A 12 13.25 20.98 -7.02
N PRO A 13 13.54 21.28 -8.30
CA PRO A 13 14.90 21.67 -8.71
C PRO A 13 15.35 22.95 -8.00
N ALA A 14 16.57 22.95 -7.47
CA ALA A 14 17.15 24.14 -6.85
C ALA A 14 17.50 25.20 -7.93
N GLY A 15 17.44 26.48 -7.55
CA GLY A 15 17.88 27.59 -8.41
C GLY A 15 16.81 28.18 -9.33
N ILE A 16 15.52 27.86 -9.13
CA ILE A 16 14.42 28.52 -9.83
C ILE A 16 14.20 29.90 -9.20
N VAL A 17 14.52 30.97 -9.93
CA VAL A 17 14.39 32.36 -9.45
C VAL A 17 13.02 32.96 -9.79
N ASP A 18 12.39 32.50 -10.88
CA ASP A 18 11.04 32.92 -11.26
C ASP A 18 9.99 32.30 -10.31
N PRO A 19 9.20 33.12 -9.58
CA PRO A 19 8.21 32.61 -8.64
C PRO A 19 7.13 31.75 -9.32
N VAL A 20 6.75 32.05 -10.56
CA VAL A 20 5.73 31.28 -11.28
C VAL A 20 6.27 29.90 -11.67
N ALA A 21 7.50 29.84 -12.17
CA ALA A 21 8.18 28.58 -12.44
C ALA A 21 8.38 27.74 -11.16
N SER A 22 8.72 28.36 -10.03
CA SER A 22 8.89 27.64 -8.75
C SER A 22 7.58 27.02 -8.30
N ALA A 23 6.49 27.80 -8.27
CA ALA A 23 5.17 27.31 -7.87
C ALA A 23 4.69 26.14 -8.75
N ARG A 24 4.96 26.18 -10.07
CA ARG A 24 4.65 25.08 -10.97
C ARG A 24 5.48 23.83 -10.69
N ALA A 25 6.76 23.99 -10.35
CA ALA A 25 7.65 22.88 -10.01
C ALA A 25 7.23 22.24 -8.67
N GLU A 26 6.90 23.05 -7.68
CA GLU A 26 6.37 22.61 -6.38
C GLU A 26 5.06 21.83 -6.53
N LEU A 27 4.10 22.32 -7.33
CA LEU A 27 2.84 21.62 -7.56
C LEU A 27 3.04 20.25 -8.24
N LYS A 28 3.93 20.17 -9.24
CA LYS A 28 4.25 18.90 -9.92
C LYS A 28 4.93 17.92 -8.97
N ALA A 29 5.88 18.41 -8.17
CA ALA A 29 6.58 17.59 -7.18
C ALA A 29 5.63 17.06 -6.10
N ALA A 30 4.71 17.90 -5.62
CA ALA A 30 3.67 17.51 -4.67
C ALA A 30 2.71 16.47 -5.25
N LEU A 31 2.27 16.64 -6.51
CA LEU A 31 1.40 15.66 -7.18
C LEU A 31 2.11 14.31 -7.36
N ALA A 32 3.37 14.31 -7.79
CA ALA A 32 4.18 13.10 -7.88
C ALA A 32 4.38 12.43 -6.51
N ALA A 33 4.53 13.22 -5.45
CA ALA A 33 4.62 12.70 -4.09
C ALA A 33 3.29 12.07 -3.64
N ILE A 34 2.15 12.67 -3.97
CA ILE A 34 0.82 12.11 -3.73
C ILE A 34 0.62 10.84 -4.54
N GLU A 35 1.06 10.78 -5.79
CA GLU A 35 0.99 9.55 -6.60
C GLU A 35 1.80 8.43 -5.95
N VAL A 36 3.03 8.70 -5.51
CA VAL A 36 3.88 7.70 -4.85
C VAL A 36 3.33 7.28 -3.47
N LYS A 37 2.78 8.21 -2.70
CA LYS A 37 2.28 7.96 -1.33
C LYS A 37 0.86 7.38 -1.33
N GLY A 38 -0.01 7.91 -2.17
CA GLY A 38 -1.38 7.49 -2.42
C GLY A 38 -1.50 6.19 -3.22
N ASN A 39 -0.39 5.68 -3.75
CA ASN A 39 -0.29 4.35 -4.34
C ASN A 39 -0.33 3.22 -3.26
N ILE A 40 -1.35 3.29 -2.42
CA ILE A 40 -1.77 2.23 -1.50
C ILE A 40 -2.04 0.92 -2.25
N PRO A 41 -2.69 0.89 -3.45
CA PRO A 41 -2.92 -0.35 -4.17
C PRO A 41 -1.65 -1.15 -4.40
N ARG A 42 -0.57 -0.56 -4.95
CA ARG A 42 0.70 -1.29 -5.13
C ARG A 42 1.37 -1.67 -3.80
N ARG A 43 1.16 -0.91 -2.71
CA ARG A 43 1.67 -1.29 -1.38
C ARG A 43 0.95 -2.53 -0.86
N VAL A 44 -0.36 -2.57 -1.04
CA VAL A 44 -1.21 -3.72 -0.71
C VAL A 44 -0.83 -4.91 -1.57
N GLU A 45 -0.66 -4.76 -2.89
CA GLU A 45 -0.21 -5.82 -3.79
C GLU A 45 1.15 -6.39 -3.38
N LYS A 46 2.13 -5.53 -3.08
CA LYS A 46 3.45 -6.00 -2.63
C LYS A 46 3.37 -6.69 -1.27
N ALA A 47 2.54 -6.20 -0.36
CA ALA A 47 2.34 -6.81 0.95
C ALA A 47 1.62 -8.16 0.83
N SER A 48 0.57 -8.24 0.00
CA SER A 48 -0.20 -9.45 -0.23
C SER A 48 0.62 -10.52 -0.95
N ALA A 49 1.41 -10.15 -1.96
CA ALA A 49 2.33 -11.08 -2.63
C ALA A 49 3.33 -11.69 -1.65
N ARG A 50 3.93 -10.87 -0.78
CA ARG A 50 4.84 -11.36 0.28
C ARG A 50 4.12 -12.23 1.31
N ALA A 51 2.91 -11.86 1.69
CA ALA A 51 2.09 -12.65 2.62
C ALA A 51 1.71 -14.00 2.02
N ALA A 52 1.35 -14.05 0.73
CA ALA A 52 0.99 -15.28 0.03
C ALA A 52 2.14 -16.28 0.00
N VAL A 53 3.36 -15.81 -0.30
CA VAL A 53 4.56 -16.66 -0.27
C VAL A 53 4.80 -17.22 1.14
N LYS A 54 4.69 -16.38 2.18
CA LYS A 54 4.86 -16.81 3.57
C LYS A 54 3.77 -17.81 3.99
N ALA A 55 2.53 -17.57 3.61
CA ALA A 55 1.39 -18.45 3.92
C ALA A 55 1.56 -19.83 3.27
N ARG A 56 2.05 -19.88 2.02
CA ARG A 56 2.34 -21.14 1.34
C ARG A 56 3.43 -21.93 2.06
N VAL A 57 4.56 -21.28 2.39
CA VAL A 57 5.64 -21.93 3.15
C VAL A 57 5.15 -22.42 4.53
N PHE A 58 4.27 -21.66 5.19
CA PHE A 58 3.67 -22.08 6.46
C PHE A 58 2.78 -23.31 6.30
N ALA A 59 1.91 -23.32 5.28
CA ALA A 59 1.03 -24.44 4.97
C ALA A 59 1.82 -25.72 4.61
N ASP A 60 2.89 -25.58 3.84
CA ASP A 60 3.75 -26.70 3.47
C ASP A 60 4.47 -27.31 4.69
N ARG A 61 4.80 -26.49 5.71
CA ARG A 61 5.46 -26.95 6.95
C ARG A 61 4.51 -27.54 7.99
N ASN A 62 3.32 -26.98 8.12
CA ASN A 62 2.32 -27.44 9.08
C ASN A 62 0.90 -27.30 8.51
N PRO A 63 0.43 -28.31 7.75
CA PRO A 63 -0.85 -28.22 7.06
C PRO A 63 -2.04 -28.17 8.05
N VAL A 64 -1.95 -28.86 9.19
CA VAL A 64 -3.01 -28.86 10.21
C VAL A 64 -3.19 -27.46 10.80
N ALA A 65 -2.09 -26.81 11.18
CA ALA A 65 -2.15 -25.44 11.71
C ALA A 65 -2.63 -24.43 10.66
N ALA A 66 -2.25 -24.61 9.38
CA ALA A 66 -2.74 -23.76 8.30
C ALA A 66 -4.25 -23.90 8.06
N ILE A 67 -4.79 -25.13 8.11
CA ILE A 67 -6.24 -25.36 8.03
C ILE A 67 -6.94 -24.70 9.21
N ALA A 68 -6.45 -24.93 10.44
CA ALA A 68 -7.03 -24.35 11.65
C ALA A 68 -7.04 -22.81 11.60
N ALA A 69 -5.94 -22.18 11.17
CA ALA A 69 -5.86 -20.73 11.00
C ALA A 69 -6.84 -20.22 9.93
N THR A 70 -6.95 -20.93 8.81
CA THR A 70 -7.87 -20.55 7.71
C THR A 70 -9.32 -20.60 8.18
N VAL A 71 -9.73 -21.69 8.83
CA VAL A 71 -11.08 -21.85 9.39
C VAL A 71 -11.35 -20.79 10.45
N GLY A 72 -10.39 -20.53 11.33
CA GLY A 72 -10.51 -19.50 12.36
C GLY A 72 -10.74 -18.09 11.78
N ILE A 73 -9.98 -17.71 10.75
CA ILE A 73 -10.15 -16.42 10.07
C ILE A 73 -11.53 -16.35 9.39
N ALA A 74 -11.94 -17.40 8.69
CA ALA A 74 -13.23 -17.44 8.01
C ALA A 74 -14.40 -17.29 9.01
N ALA A 75 -14.35 -18.01 10.13
CA ALA A 75 -15.34 -17.92 11.20
C ALA A 75 -15.38 -16.54 11.85
N ALA A 76 -14.21 -15.93 12.10
CA ALA A 76 -14.13 -14.59 12.68
C ALA A 76 -14.75 -13.53 11.75
N VAL A 77 -14.41 -13.56 10.45
CA VAL A 77 -14.95 -12.61 9.47
C VAL A 77 -16.44 -12.82 9.26
N GLY A 78 -16.86 -14.07 9.01
CA GLY A 78 -18.27 -14.40 8.83
C GLY A 78 -19.11 -14.08 10.06
N GLY A 79 -18.59 -14.39 11.25
CA GLY A 79 -19.21 -14.07 12.53
C GLY A 79 -19.35 -12.57 12.76
N ALA A 80 -18.32 -11.78 12.44
CA ALA A 80 -18.38 -10.32 12.53
C ALA A 80 -19.44 -9.73 11.60
N VAL A 81 -19.46 -10.15 10.32
CA VAL A 81 -20.48 -9.70 9.36
C VAL A 81 -21.88 -10.08 9.81
N TRP A 82 -22.07 -11.32 10.24
CA TRP A 82 -23.35 -11.79 10.77
C TRP A 82 -23.80 -10.98 11.99
N ALA A 83 -22.90 -10.73 12.94
CA ALA A 83 -23.21 -9.96 14.15
C ALA A 83 -23.63 -8.52 13.82
N ILE A 84 -22.92 -7.86 12.89
CA ILE A 84 -23.27 -6.52 12.42
C ILE A 84 -24.64 -6.52 11.74
N ALA A 85 -24.86 -7.42 10.78
CA ALA A 85 -26.14 -7.54 10.08
C ALA A 85 -27.28 -7.81 11.07
N ARG A 86 -27.06 -8.69 12.06
CA ARG A 86 -28.02 -9.02 13.10
C ARG A 86 -28.32 -7.84 14.01
N ALA A 87 -27.33 -7.00 14.31
CA ALA A 87 -27.51 -5.81 15.14
C ALA A 87 -28.31 -4.73 14.41
N ILE A 88 -28.12 -4.56 13.10
CA ILE A 88 -28.87 -3.61 12.27
C ILE A 88 -30.32 -4.08 12.04
N ALA A 89 -30.54 -5.40 11.93
CA ALA A 89 -31.87 -5.97 11.69
C ALA A 89 -32.74 -6.11 12.96
N ARG A 90 -32.37 -5.50 14.08
CA ARG A 90 -33.17 -5.43 15.32
C ARG A 90 -33.70 -4.01 15.50
#